data_AF-A0A059X9I6-F1
#
_entry.id   AF-A0A059X9I6-F1
#
_cell.length_a   1.000
_cell.length_b   1.000
_cell.length_c   1.000
_cell.angle_alpha   90.00
_cell.angle_beta   90.00
_cell.angle_gamma   90.00
#
_symmetry.space_group_name_H-M   'P 1'
#
loop_
_entity.id
_entity.type
_entity.pdbx_description
1 polymer ?
#
loop_
_entity_poly.entity_id
_entity_poly.type
_entity_poly.pdbx_seq_one_letter_code
_entity_poly.pdbx_strand_id
1 'polypeptide(L)'
;TVVMTKMDVLKLMELVRTQDQSLIQELVPAILTPNDLRKIFVNLVREKVSIKDIIFVFERMSDYARFSKEPDVLSERLRAALGRQICLFNVDRNKTLYAVTLSNEWEKILDDSCQRTELGTMFLMNPLQVQELIESTGETINRVRQTYDRVPVLLCSPRIRLPLFQLLDRHIPVITVMSYSELIPDIQVQAVGTVGTTDMGDNYGYSA
;
A
#
# COMPACT_ATOMS: atom_id res chain seq x y z
N THR A 1 0.54 11.28 13.62
CA THR A 1 0.52 11.69 12.21
C THR A 1 1.94 11.67 11.68
N VAL A 2 2.20 10.95 10.59
CA VAL A 2 3.46 11.11 9.85
C VAL A 2 3.46 12.52 9.27
N VAL A 3 4.29 13.39 9.80
CA VAL A 3 4.40 14.78 9.34
C VAL A 3 5.65 14.88 8.47
N MET A 4 5.44 15.01 7.16
CA MET A 4 6.48 15.52 6.27
C MET A 4 6.22 16.99 5.99
N THR A 5 7.15 17.84 6.39
CA THR A 5 7.04 19.30 6.20
C THR A 5 7.46 19.70 4.80
N LYS A 6 7.11 20.92 4.39
CA LYS A 6 7.64 21.51 3.14
C LYS A 6 9.17 21.53 3.14
N MET A 7 9.80 21.77 4.29
CA MET A 7 11.25 21.82 4.42
C MET A 7 11.89 20.45 4.16
N ASP A 8 11.26 19.37 4.62
CA ASP A 8 11.74 18.00 4.37
C ASP A 8 11.73 17.66 2.87
N VAL A 9 10.67 18.06 2.16
CA VAL A 9 10.58 17.90 0.71
C VAL A 9 11.69 18.68 -0.01
N LEU A 10 11.94 19.93 0.41
CA LEU A 10 13.01 20.74 -0.18
C LEU A 10 14.39 20.12 0.04
N LYS A 11 14.65 19.53 1.22
CA LYS A 11 15.90 18.80 1.48
C LYS A 11 16.05 17.57 0.59
N LEU A 12 14.98 16.79 0.41
CA LEU A 12 14.99 15.65 -0.50
C LEU A 12 15.24 16.08 -1.95
N MET A 13 14.60 17.15 -2.40
CA MET A 13 14.84 17.73 -3.73
C MET A 13 16.29 18.18 -3.89
N GLU A 14 16.90 18.75 -2.86
CA GLU A 14 18.30 19.18 -2.91
C GLU A 14 19.27 17.99 -2.99
N LEU A 15 19.01 16.93 -2.23
CA LEU A 15 19.80 15.69 -2.32
C LEU A 15 19.78 15.12 -3.74
N VAL A 16 18.63 15.14 -4.41
CA VAL A 16 18.54 14.72 -5.81
C VAL A 16 19.26 15.73 -6.71
N ARG A 17 19.06 17.03 -6.53
CA ARG A 17 19.71 18.08 -7.34
C ARG A 17 21.23 17.96 -7.35
N THR A 18 21.84 17.64 -6.21
CA THR A 18 23.30 17.47 -6.12
C THR A 18 23.84 16.26 -6.89
N GLN A 19 22.99 15.28 -7.19
CA GLN A 19 23.38 14.06 -7.90
C GLN A 19 22.94 14.09 -9.38
N ASP A 20 21.71 14.56 -9.63
CA ASP A 20 21.11 14.71 -10.95
C ASP A 20 20.27 15.99 -10.99
N GLN A 21 20.90 17.07 -11.45
CA GLN A 21 20.24 18.35 -11.59
C GLN A 21 19.17 18.35 -12.69
N SER A 22 19.40 17.61 -13.79
CA SER A 22 18.46 17.49 -14.92
C SER A 22 17.13 16.88 -14.47
N LEU A 23 17.18 15.78 -13.70
CA LEU A 23 16.01 15.08 -13.20
C LEU A 23 15.09 15.99 -12.39
N ILE A 24 15.67 16.85 -11.53
CA ILE A 24 14.87 17.82 -10.76
C ILE A 24 14.28 18.90 -11.65
N GLN A 25 15.05 19.45 -12.59
CA GLN A 25 14.58 20.53 -13.46
C GLN A 25 13.47 20.08 -14.40
N GLU A 26 13.54 18.85 -14.91
CA GLU A 26 12.52 18.28 -15.79
C GLU A 26 11.23 17.92 -15.05
N LEU A 27 11.33 17.47 -13.79
CA LEU A 27 10.17 17.06 -13.01
C LEU A 27 9.49 18.23 -12.29
N VAL A 28 10.28 19.15 -11.71
CA VAL A 28 9.80 20.17 -10.76
C VAL A 28 10.35 21.56 -11.11
N PRO A 29 9.51 22.59 -11.32
CA PRO A 29 8.06 22.60 -11.16
C PRO A 29 7.28 22.22 -12.44
N ALA A 30 7.96 21.77 -13.50
CA ALA A 30 7.38 21.65 -14.83
C ALA A 30 6.21 20.63 -14.90
N ILE A 31 6.33 19.50 -14.20
CA ILE A 31 5.33 18.44 -14.21
C ILE A 31 4.60 18.38 -12.87
N LEU A 32 5.34 18.42 -11.76
CA LEU A 32 4.84 18.32 -10.38
C LEU A 32 5.25 19.53 -9.55
N THR A 33 4.42 19.90 -8.58
CA THR A 33 4.75 20.93 -7.60
C THR A 33 5.37 20.33 -6.34
N PRO A 34 6.09 21.12 -5.52
CA PRO A 34 6.56 20.66 -4.21
C PRO A 34 5.43 20.17 -3.29
N ASN A 35 4.20 20.64 -3.47
CA ASN A 35 3.05 20.17 -2.70
C ASN A 35 2.60 18.77 -3.16
N ASP A 36 2.70 18.46 -4.45
CA ASP A 36 2.40 17.13 -4.99
C ASP A 36 3.42 16.12 -4.46
N LEU A 37 4.72 16.46 -4.51
CA LEU A 37 5.78 15.64 -3.91
C LEU A 37 5.52 15.38 -2.43
N ARG A 38 5.12 16.42 -1.68
CA ARG A 38 4.77 16.26 -0.27
C ARG A 38 3.66 15.25 -0.08
N LYS A 39 2.57 15.33 -0.86
CA LYS A 39 1.45 14.38 -0.77
C LYS A 39 1.91 12.95 -1.08
N ILE A 40 2.70 12.76 -2.15
CA ILE A 40 3.25 11.46 -2.54
C ILE A 40 4.10 10.86 -1.41
N PHE A 41 5.04 11.64 -0.87
CA PHE A 41 5.91 11.15 0.20
C PHE A 41 5.16 10.91 1.50
N VAL A 42 4.16 11.73 1.84
CA VAL A 42 3.27 11.46 2.98
C VAL A 42 2.55 10.12 2.79
N ASN A 43 2.01 9.85 1.60
CA ASN A 43 1.35 8.57 1.31
C ASN A 43 2.31 7.39 1.53
N LEU A 44 3.51 7.44 0.94
CA LEU A 44 4.51 6.38 1.10
C LEU A 44 4.95 6.19 2.56
N VAL A 45 5.28 7.27 3.27
CA VAL A 45 5.80 7.18 4.65
C VAL A 45 4.70 6.80 5.65
N ARG A 46 3.44 7.21 5.43
CA ARG A 46 2.30 6.72 6.24
C ARG A 46 2.19 5.21 6.22
N GLU A 47 2.53 4.59 5.10
CA GLU A 47 2.52 3.15 4.91
C GLU A 47 3.87 2.49 5.21
N LYS A 48 4.78 3.21 5.88
CA LYS A 48 6.13 2.76 6.25
C LYS A 48 6.98 2.34 5.04
N VAL A 49 6.65 2.81 3.84
CA VAL A 49 7.46 2.57 2.63
C VAL A 49 8.68 3.47 2.68
N SER A 50 9.87 2.86 2.59
CA SER A 50 11.12 3.61 2.63
C SER A 50 11.30 4.44 1.36
N ILE A 51 11.71 5.69 1.53
CA ILE A 51 12.10 6.60 0.44
C ILE A 51 13.59 6.97 0.51
N LYS A 52 14.39 6.10 1.15
CA LYS A 52 15.83 6.32 1.36
C LYS A 52 16.59 6.43 0.04
N ASP A 53 16.24 5.59 -0.93
CA ASP A 53 16.74 5.70 -2.31
C ASP A 53 15.92 6.76 -3.06
N ILE A 54 16.17 8.02 -2.72
CA ILE A 54 15.41 9.14 -3.27
C ILE A 54 15.65 9.35 -4.76
N ILE A 55 16.82 8.94 -5.27
CA ILE A 55 17.14 9.02 -6.70
C ILE A 55 16.23 8.06 -7.48
N PHE A 56 16.18 6.79 -7.09
CA PHE A 56 15.27 5.82 -7.70
C PHE A 56 13.80 6.27 -7.65
N VAL A 57 13.38 6.85 -6.52
CA VAL A 57 12.02 7.39 -6.38
C VAL A 57 11.74 8.51 -7.39
N PHE A 58 12.67 9.45 -7.58
CA PHE A 58 12.50 10.55 -8.55
C PHE A 58 12.56 10.08 -10.01
N GLU A 59 13.42 9.12 -10.34
CA GLU A 59 13.48 8.51 -11.68
C GLU A 59 12.14 7.87 -12.04
N ARG A 60 11.64 6.97 -11.18
CA ARG A 60 10.36 6.29 -11.38
C ARG A 60 9.20 7.29 -11.41
N MET A 61 9.23 8.31 -10.55
CA MET A 61 8.21 9.36 -10.56
C MET A 61 8.20 10.12 -11.89
N SER A 62 9.36 10.39 -12.49
CA SER A 62 9.46 11.07 -13.79
C SER A 62 8.89 10.24 -14.94
N ASP A 63 9.07 8.91 -14.89
CA ASP A 63 8.44 7.99 -15.85
C ASP A 63 6.91 8.02 -15.71
N TYR A 64 6.40 7.98 -14.47
CA TYR A 64 4.97 7.88 -14.19
C TYR A 64 4.23 9.21 -14.35
N ALA A 65 4.88 10.34 -14.08
CA ALA A 65 4.29 11.68 -14.14
C ALA A 65 3.93 12.11 -15.58
N ARG A 66 4.46 11.41 -16.58
CA ARG A 66 4.05 11.53 -17.99
C ARG A 66 2.60 11.07 -18.24
N PHE A 67 2.08 10.19 -17.39
CA PHE A 67 0.74 9.59 -17.54
C PHE A 67 -0.28 10.16 -16.56
N SER A 68 0.14 10.52 -15.35
CA SER A 68 -0.74 11.11 -14.34
C SER A 68 0.04 12.01 -13.41
N LYS A 69 -0.55 13.14 -13.00
CA LYS A 69 0.00 14.05 -12.00
C LYS A 69 -0.64 13.87 -10.62
N GLU A 70 -1.60 12.95 -10.50
CA GLU A 70 -2.33 12.76 -9.26
C GLU A 70 -1.46 12.06 -8.21
N PRO A 71 -1.25 12.67 -7.02
CA PRO A 71 -0.38 12.13 -5.99
C PRO A 71 -0.70 10.70 -5.58
N ASP A 72 -1.98 10.35 -5.44
CA ASP A 72 -2.41 9.01 -5.05
C ASP A 72 -2.04 7.97 -6.12
N VAL A 73 -2.29 8.28 -7.39
CA VAL A 73 -1.92 7.40 -8.52
C VAL A 73 -0.41 7.21 -8.60
N LEU A 74 0.36 8.29 -8.45
CA LEU A 74 1.82 8.23 -8.45
C LEU A 74 2.36 7.44 -7.26
N SER A 75 1.73 7.57 -6.09
CA SER A 75 2.08 6.81 -4.89
C SER A 75 1.90 5.31 -5.12
N GLU A 76 0.77 4.88 -5.68
CA GLU A 76 0.53 3.46 -6.00
C GLU A 76 1.54 2.90 -7.00
N ARG A 77 1.88 3.66 -8.05
CA ARG A 77 2.90 3.21 -9.01
C ARG A 77 4.30 3.14 -8.41
N LEU A 78 4.64 4.09 -7.53
CA LEU A 78 5.90 4.05 -6.79
C LEU A 78 5.93 2.85 -5.84
N ARG A 79 4.84 2.53 -5.15
CA ARG A 79 4.75 1.32 -4.32
C ARG A 79 5.03 0.06 -5.13
N ALA A 80 4.40 -0.09 -6.31
CA ALA A 80 4.66 -1.22 -7.19
C ALA A 80 6.14 -1.28 -7.62
N ALA A 81 6.74 -0.14 -7.99
CA ALA A 81 8.17 -0.06 -8.33
C ALA A 81 9.09 -0.42 -7.14
N LEU A 82 8.62 -0.14 -5.93
CA LEU A 82 9.30 -0.41 -4.66
C LEU A 82 8.90 -1.78 -4.07
N GLY A 83 8.19 -2.62 -4.82
CA GLY A 83 7.64 -3.90 -4.33
C GLY A 83 8.68 -4.79 -3.64
N ARG A 84 9.92 -4.82 -4.16
CA ARG A 84 11.02 -5.57 -3.55
C ARG A 84 11.29 -5.15 -2.10
N GLN A 85 11.41 -3.84 -1.83
CA GLN A 85 11.67 -3.39 -0.46
C GLN A 85 10.45 -3.56 0.44
N ILE A 86 9.24 -3.38 -0.10
CA ILE A 86 7.99 -3.56 0.66
C ILE A 86 7.86 -5.03 1.08
N CYS A 87 8.09 -5.97 0.16
CA CYS A 87 8.10 -7.40 0.49
C CYS A 87 9.17 -7.73 1.53
N LEU A 88 10.43 -7.33 1.31
CA LEU A 88 11.53 -7.65 2.23
C LEU A 88 11.34 -7.07 3.64
N PHE A 89 10.60 -5.97 3.77
CA PHE A 89 10.25 -5.40 5.08
C PHE A 89 9.20 -6.23 5.83
N ASN A 90 8.36 -7.00 5.12
CA ASN A 90 7.21 -7.71 5.69
C ASN A 90 7.38 -9.25 5.75
N VAL A 91 8.49 -9.79 5.26
CA VAL A 91 8.78 -11.24 5.32
C VAL A 91 9.51 -11.65 6.59
N ASP A 92 9.44 -12.94 6.89
CA ASP A 92 10.29 -13.57 7.90
C ASP A 92 11.72 -13.86 7.38
N ARG A 93 12.52 -14.52 8.23
CA ARG A 93 13.92 -14.90 7.91
C ARG A 93 14.02 -15.86 6.73
N ASN A 94 12.94 -16.58 6.41
CA ASN A 94 12.85 -17.54 5.31
C ASN A 94 12.22 -16.93 4.05
N LYS A 95 12.07 -15.60 3.99
CA LYS A 95 11.38 -14.88 2.89
C LYS A 95 9.92 -15.31 2.71
N THR A 96 9.27 -15.72 3.80
CA THR A 96 7.83 -16.03 3.80
C THR A 96 7.02 -14.80 4.18
N LEU A 97 6.07 -14.43 3.32
CA LEU A 97 5.09 -13.37 3.53
C LEU A 97 3.76 -13.99 3.99
N TYR A 98 3.41 -13.76 5.25
CA TYR A 98 2.14 -14.21 5.82
C TYR A 98 1.04 -13.24 5.40
N ALA A 99 0.12 -13.71 4.57
CA ALA A 99 -0.92 -12.90 3.97
C ALA A 99 -2.31 -13.32 4.49
N VAL A 100 -3.11 -12.32 4.84
CA VAL A 100 -4.56 -12.44 4.94
C VAL A 100 -5.15 -11.92 3.63
N THR A 101 -6.11 -12.63 3.05
CA THR A 101 -6.83 -12.21 1.84
C THR A 101 -8.25 -11.78 2.17
N LEU A 102 -8.95 -11.25 1.18
CA LEU A 102 -10.38 -10.95 1.26
C LEU A 102 -11.18 -12.16 0.73
N SER A 103 -12.37 -12.41 1.28
CA SER A 103 -13.30 -13.36 0.65
C SER A 103 -13.73 -12.82 -0.72
N ASN A 104 -14.15 -13.70 -1.62
CA ASN A 104 -14.64 -13.30 -2.94
C ASN A 104 -15.81 -12.30 -2.85
N GLU A 105 -16.66 -12.44 -1.84
CA GLU A 105 -17.76 -11.51 -1.57
C GLU A 105 -17.24 -10.12 -1.20
N TRP A 106 -16.28 -10.03 -0.27
CA TRP A 106 -15.66 -8.75 0.08
C TRP A 106 -14.89 -8.13 -1.07
N GLU A 107 -14.13 -8.92 -1.84
CA GLU A 107 -13.44 -8.40 -3.02
C GLU A 107 -14.44 -7.77 -3.99
N LYS A 108 -15.56 -8.46 -4.25
CA LYS A 108 -16.61 -7.95 -5.13
C LYS A 108 -17.25 -6.67 -4.59
N ILE A 109 -17.66 -6.64 -3.32
CA ILE A 109 -18.28 -5.47 -2.69
C ILE A 109 -17.33 -4.27 -2.74
N LEU A 110 -16.05 -4.47 -2.44
CA LEU A 110 -15.05 -3.40 -2.46
C LEU A 110 -14.78 -2.92 -3.88
N ASP A 111 -14.68 -3.80 -4.85
CA ASP A 111 -14.42 -3.43 -6.24
C ASP A 111 -15.62 -2.70 -6.88
N ASP A 112 -16.85 -3.17 -6.63
CA ASP A 112 -18.09 -2.55 -7.10
C ASP A 112 -18.34 -1.18 -6.44
N SER A 113 -17.94 -1.02 -5.18
CA SER A 113 -18.09 0.26 -4.45
C SER A 113 -16.93 1.24 -4.64
N CYS A 114 -15.80 0.81 -5.22
CA CYS A 114 -14.61 1.63 -5.43
C CYS A 114 -14.83 2.62 -6.59
N GLN A 115 -15.08 3.88 -6.25
CA GLN A 115 -15.35 4.94 -7.21
C GLN A 115 -14.31 6.06 -7.13
N ARG A 116 -14.00 6.63 -8.29
CA ARG A 116 -13.17 7.83 -8.40
C ARG A 116 -14.07 9.06 -8.25
N THR A 117 -13.75 9.89 -7.28
CA THR A 117 -14.44 11.15 -6.99
C THR A 117 -13.47 12.32 -7.12
N GLU A 118 -13.97 13.55 -6.98
CA GLU A 118 -13.12 14.75 -6.94
C GLU A 118 -12.16 14.76 -5.75
N LEU A 119 -12.50 14.06 -4.66
CA LEU A 119 -11.68 13.94 -3.45
C LEU A 119 -10.68 12.78 -3.53
N GLY A 120 -10.67 12.03 -4.63
CA GLY A 120 -9.85 10.83 -4.83
C GLY A 120 -10.69 9.55 -4.95
N THR A 121 -10.00 8.41 -4.94
CA THR A 121 -10.64 7.09 -5.01
C THR A 121 -11.10 6.66 -3.64
N MET A 122 -12.39 6.34 -3.48
CA MET A 122 -12.99 5.94 -2.20
C MET A 122 -14.08 4.89 -2.39
N PHE A 123 -14.45 4.22 -1.30
CA PHE A 123 -15.57 3.29 -1.28
C PHE A 123 -16.89 4.00 -1.01
N LEU A 124 -17.90 3.73 -1.83
CA LEU A 124 -19.29 4.11 -1.59
C LEU A 124 -20.06 2.94 -0.96
N MET A 125 -19.71 2.63 0.29
CA MET A 125 -20.36 1.60 1.10
C MET A 125 -21.28 2.22 2.14
N ASN A 126 -22.29 1.46 2.59
CA ASN A 126 -23.12 1.88 3.71
C ASN A 126 -22.36 1.71 5.05
N PRO A 127 -22.78 2.39 6.14
CA PRO A 127 -22.08 2.33 7.42
C PRO A 127 -21.96 0.92 8.02
N LEU A 128 -22.96 0.05 7.81
CA LEU A 128 -22.95 -1.32 8.33
C LEU A 128 -21.88 -2.16 7.64
N GLN A 129 -21.76 -2.07 6.31
CA GLN A 129 -20.70 -2.74 5.55
C GLN A 129 -19.31 -2.28 5.97
N VAL A 130 -19.14 -0.97 6.20
CA VAL A 130 -17.85 -0.43 6.68
C VAL A 130 -17.50 -1.00 8.05
N GLN A 131 -18.46 -1.04 8.98
CA GLN A 131 -18.26 -1.59 10.31
C GLN A 131 -17.90 -3.07 10.25
N GLU A 132 -18.68 -3.87 9.50
CA GLU A 132 -18.45 -5.30 9.33
C GLU A 132 -17.07 -5.61 8.75
N LEU A 133 -16.64 -4.86 7.73
CA LEU A 133 -15.30 -4.99 7.15
C LEU A 133 -14.20 -4.73 8.18
N ILE A 134 -14.34 -3.66 8.97
CA ILE A 134 -13.35 -3.28 10.00
C ILE A 134 -13.26 -4.37 11.06
N GLU A 135 -14.41 -4.82 11.59
CA GLU A 135 -14.49 -5.84 12.63
C GLU A 135 -13.92 -7.18 12.13
N SER A 136 -14.40 -7.66 10.98
CA SER A 136 -13.94 -8.92 10.37
C SER A 136 -12.44 -8.91 10.06
N THR A 137 -11.93 -7.77 9.57
CA THR A 137 -10.49 -7.62 9.32
C THR A 137 -9.69 -7.64 10.62
N GLY A 138 -10.15 -6.91 11.65
CA GLY A 138 -9.50 -6.85 12.95
C GLY A 138 -9.45 -8.20 13.65
N GLU A 139 -10.56 -8.94 13.64
CA GLU A 139 -10.64 -10.31 14.17
C GLU A 139 -9.69 -11.26 13.46
N THR A 140 -9.69 -11.24 12.12
CA THR A 140 -8.83 -12.12 11.30
C THR A 140 -7.35 -11.83 11.55
N ILE A 141 -6.94 -10.55 11.54
CA ILE A 141 -5.56 -10.14 11.82
C ILE A 141 -5.14 -10.56 13.24
N ASN A 142 -6.00 -10.39 14.24
CA ASN A 142 -5.70 -10.78 15.62
C ASN A 142 -5.55 -12.29 15.78
N ARG A 143 -6.43 -13.08 15.15
CA ARG A 143 -6.38 -14.55 15.14
C ARG A 143 -5.07 -15.05 14.52
N VAL A 144 -4.71 -14.53 13.35
CA VAL A 144 -3.46 -14.88 12.68
C VAL A 144 -2.25 -14.46 13.52
N ARG A 145 -2.29 -13.27 14.12
CA ARG A 145 -1.20 -12.80 14.99
C ARG A 145 -0.96 -13.72 16.17
N GLN A 146 -2.01 -14.21 16.82
CA GLN A 146 -1.90 -15.16 17.93
C GLN A 146 -1.37 -16.53 17.48
N THR A 147 -1.72 -16.96 16.27
CA THR A 147 -1.37 -18.29 15.75
C THR A 147 0.08 -18.36 15.24
N TYR A 148 0.53 -17.31 14.56
CA TYR A 148 1.85 -17.28 13.90
C TYR A 148 2.88 -16.38 14.58
N ASP A 149 2.51 -15.75 15.71
CA ASP A 149 3.34 -14.76 16.45
C ASP A 149 3.85 -13.61 15.58
N ARG A 150 3.07 -13.21 14.57
CA ARG A 150 3.42 -12.19 13.57
C ARG A 150 2.21 -11.45 13.06
N VAL A 151 2.36 -10.18 12.73
CA VAL A 151 1.29 -9.41 12.07
C VAL A 151 1.30 -9.74 10.57
N PRO A 152 0.22 -10.30 10.00
CA PRO A 152 0.14 -10.56 8.57
C PRO A 152 -0.07 -9.27 7.78
N VAL A 153 0.23 -9.32 6.48
CA VAL A 153 -0.21 -8.28 5.52
C VAL A 153 -1.61 -8.62 5.03
N LEU A 154 -2.44 -7.61 4.79
CA LEU A 154 -3.69 -7.75 4.04
C LEU A 154 -3.38 -7.60 2.55
N LEU A 155 -3.61 -8.65 1.77
CA LEU A 155 -3.32 -8.70 0.35
C LEU A 155 -4.60 -8.52 -0.47
N CYS A 156 -4.57 -7.64 -1.47
CA CYS A 156 -5.73 -7.32 -2.30
C CYS A 156 -5.37 -6.88 -3.72
N SER A 157 -6.38 -6.59 -4.56
CA SER A 157 -6.18 -6.07 -5.90
C SER A 157 -5.67 -4.62 -5.90
N PRO A 158 -4.86 -4.19 -6.90
CA PRO A 158 -4.32 -2.84 -6.95
C PRO A 158 -5.37 -1.73 -6.90
N ARG A 159 -6.56 -1.96 -7.47
CA ARG A 159 -7.63 -0.96 -7.55
C ARG A 159 -8.18 -0.56 -6.18
N ILE A 160 -8.26 -1.51 -5.24
CA ILE A 160 -8.88 -1.29 -3.92
C ILE A 160 -7.84 -1.02 -2.83
N ARG A 161 -6.55 -1.20 -3.09
CA ARG A 161 -5.49 -1.19 -2.09
C ARG A 161 -5.40 0.12 -1.29
N LEU A 162 -5.23 1.26 -1.95
CA LEU A 162 -5.14 2.57 -1.29
C LEU A 162 -6.41 2.92 -0.49
N PRO A 163 -7.64 2.89 -1.05
CA PRO A 163 -8.83 3.20 -0.26
C PRO A 163 -9.04 2.22 0.90
N LEU A 164 -8.66 0.95 0.74
CA LEU A 164 -8.70 -0.05 1.82
C LEU A 164 -7.73 0.28 2.94
N PHE A 165 -6.48 0.64 2.61
CA PHE A 165 -5.54 1.15 3.62
C PHE A 165 -6.08 2.38 4.34
N GLN A 166 -6.57 3.39 3.59
CA GLN A 166 -7.09 4.63 4.18
C GLN A 166 -8.31 4.42 5.08
N LEU A 167 -9.14 3.42 4.79
CA LEU A 167 -10.26 3.02 5.62
C LEU A 167 -9.76 2.34 6.90
N LEU A 168 -8.89 1.33 6.77
CA LEU A 168 -8.50 0.45 7.88
C LEU A 168 -7.45 1.05 8.83
N ASP A 169 -6.50 1.85 8.33
CA ASP A 169 -5.42 2.47 9.13
C ASP A 169 -5.95 3.31 10.31
N ARG A 170 -7.15 3.88 10.15
CA ARG A 170 -7.83 4.65 11.21
C ARG A 170 -8.28 3.81 12.41
N HIS A 171 -8.53 2.53 12.18
CA HIS A 171 -9.12 1.61 13.17
C HIS A 171 -8.16 0.50 13.57
N ILE A 172 -7.19 0.15 12.72
CA ILE A 172 -6.23 -0.93 12.92
C ILE A 172 -4.80 -0.40 12.67
N PRO A 173 -4.17 0.29 13.63
CA PRO A 173 -2.90 1.02 13.40
C PRO A 173 -1.68 0.16 13.02
N VAL A 174 -1.76 -1.15 13.21
CA VAL A 174 -0.68 -2.10 12.86
C VAL A 174 -0.85 -2.69 11.46
N ILE A 175 -1.94 -2.36 10.76
CA ILE A 175 -2.25 -2.97 9.47
C ILE A 175 -1.24 -2.58 8.40
N THR A 176 -0.90 -3.55 7.56
CA THR A 176 -0.16 -3.34 6.32
C THR A 176 -1.03 -3.87 5.19
N VAL A 177 -1.35 -3.03 4.20
CA VAL A 177 -2.14 -3.44 3.03
C VAL A 177 -1.25 -3.41 1.80
N MET A 178 -1.12 -4.56 1.14
CA MET A 178 -0.31 -4.74 -0.06
C MET A 178 -1.19 -5.12 -1.25
N SER A 179 -0.81 -4.66 -2.43
CA SER A 179 -1.42 -5.12 -3.68
C SER A 179 -0.66 -6.31 -4.27
N TYR A 180 -1.34 -7.13 -5.07
CA TYR A 180 -0.67 -8.18 -5.86
C TYR A 180 0.45 -7.63 -6.77
N SER A 181 0.36 -6.36 -7.20
CA SER A 181 1.40 -5.71 -8.02
C SER A 181 2.69 -5.36 -7.27
N GLU A 182 2.70 -5.46 -5.95
CA GLU A 182 3.90 -5.23 -5.12
C GLU A 182 4.68 -6.53 -4.84
N LEU A 183 4.11 -7.69 -5.16
CA LEU A 183 4.75 -8.98 -4.94
C LEU A 183 5.87 -9.21 -5.96
N ILE A 184 6.97 -9.81 -5.48
CA ILE A 184 8.09 -10.21 -6.32
C ILE A 184 8.19 -11.74 -6.38
N PRO A 185 8.74 -12.33 -7.46
CA PRO A 185 8.82 -13.79 -7.62
C PRO A 185 9.59 -14.53 -6.52
N ASP A 186 10.58 -13.88 -5.88
CA ASP A 186 11.49 -14.51 -4.91
C ASP A 186 10.91 -14.65 -3.48
N ILE A 187 9.61 -14.37 -3.29
CA ILE A 187 8.95 -14.34 -1.98
C ILE A 187 7.89 -15.44 -1.92
N GLN A 188 7.95 -16.27 -0.88
CA GLN A 188 6.93 -17.29 -0.65
C GLN A 188 5.73 -16.65 0.04
N VAL A 189 4.58 -16.58 -0.63
CA VAL A 189 3.35 -16.08 -0.03
C VAL A 189 2.62 -17.24 0.64
N GLN A 190 2.32 -17.09 1.92
CA GLN A 190 1.52 -18.05 2.69
C GLN A 190 0.20 -17.39 3.09
N ALA A 191 -0.90 -17.85 2.48
CA ALA A 191 -2.23 -17.44 2.88
C ALA A 191 -2.58 -18.09 4.23
N VAL A 192 -2.85 -17.26 5.24
CA VAL A 192 -3.05 -17.70 6.64
C VAL A 192 -4.38 -17.30 7.25
N GLY A 193 -5.23 -16.63 6.47
CA GLY A 193 -6.60 -16.30 6.85
C GLY A 193 -7.31 -15.54 5.75
N THR A 194 -8.64 -15.49 5.83
CA THR A 194 -9.48 -14.76 4.89
C THR A 194 -10.47 -13.90 5.66
N VAL A 195 -10.58 -12.63 5.30
CA VAL A 195 -11.58 -11.71 5.87
C VAL A 195 -12.96 -12.04 5.32
N GLY A 196 -13.97 -12.09 6.19
CA GLY A 196 -15.35 -12.44 5.84
C GLY A 196 -15.59 -13.92 5.58
N THR A 197 -14.68 -14.81 6.01
CA THR A 197 -15.00 -16.22 6.18
C THR A 197 -15.09 -16.55 7.66
N THR A 198 -16.17 -17.23 8.05
CA THR A 198 -16.24 -17.91 9.34
C THR A 198 -15.52 -19.24 9.18
N ASP A 199 -14.21 -19.28 9.36
CA ASP A 199 -13.45 -20.53 9.22
C ASP A 199 -13.85 -21.52 10.32
N MET A 200 -14.88 -22.34 10.09
CA MET A 200 -14.87 -23.73 10.55
C MET A 200 -13.99 -24.51 9.57
N GLY A 201 -12.74 -24.73 9.97
CA GLY A 201 -11.74 -25.63 9.42
C GLY A 201 -11.92 -26.17 8.00
N ASP A 202 -11.19 -25.60 7.05
CA ASP A 202 -10.89 -26.27 5.79
C ASP A 202 -9.37 -26.49 5.68
N ASN A 203 -9.03 -27.75 5.96
CA ASN A 203 -7.74 -28.36 5.80
C ASN A 203 -7.48 -28.58 4.29
N TYR A 204 -7.03 -27.55 3.57
CA TYR A 204 -6.51 -27.75 2.22
C TYR A 204 -4.99 -27.87 2.24
N GLY A 205 -4.53 -29.12 2.36
CA GLY A 205 -3.20 -29.50 1.95
C GLY A 205 -3.06 -29.29 0.44
N TYR A 206 -2.13 -28.42 0.04
CA TYR A 206 -1.55 -28.52 -1.28
C TYR A 206 -0.40 -29.51 -1.22
N SER A 207 -0.68 -30.72 -1.71
CA SER A 207 0.31 -31.71 -2.14
C SER A 207 0.12 -31.92 -3.65
N ALA A 208 1.08 -31.46 -4.44
CA ALA A 208 1.61 -32.06 -5.67
C ALA A 208 2.70 -31.16 -6.23
#